data_AF-R7JF52-F1
#
_entry.id   AF-R7JF52-F1
#
_cell.length_a   1.000
_cell.length_b   1.000
_cell.length_c   1.000
_cell.angle_alpha   90.00
_cell.angle_beta   90.00
_cell.angle_gamma   90.00
#
_symmetry.space_group_name_H-M   'P 1'
#
loop_
_entity.id
_entity.type
_entity.pdbx_description
1 polymer ?
#
loop_
_entity_poly.entity_id
_entity_poly.type
_entity_poly.pdbx_seq_one_letter_code
_entity_poly.pdbx_strand_id
1 'polypeptide(L)'
;MNIFQRIIYFFLEQQEKTLSKKLRKHLKVSSSNSTSKTVLSKGVTMTLSAETEKNKELVKQNVSDIVKSCNNVPVKLLAFVESKGTKVVKLDNADKILAVIKEEEGLVTGLEGLEALYINIITGSGFSIKSKPMFIMRNGAIDPYYMVHQFYKWYALHMGLPGFDFMSQKLFKLSLNSDGSIFSNLNLDEMTGLREAIARDREATEFALELAKAQEGGKNVIDKLKNEGSANI
;
A
#
# COMPACT_ATOMS: atom_id res chain seq x y z
N MET A 1 -33.94 -48.86 7.50
CA MET A 1 -32.89 -47.96 6.99
C MET A 1 -31.56 -48.41 7.57
N ASN A 2 -30.66 -48.94 6.74
CA ASN A 2 -29.48 -49.68 7.20
C ASN A 2 -28.45 -48.73 7.84
N ILE A 3 -27.79 -49.17 8.91
CA ILE A 3 -26.76 -48.42 9.65
C ILE A 3 -25.66 -47.88 8.72
N PHE A 4 -25.32 -48.63 7.67
CA PHE A 4 -24.40 -48.20 6.61
C PHE A 4 -24.87 -46.96 5.84
N GLN A 5 -26.17 -46.84 5.54
CA GLN A 5 -26.71 -45.64 4.88
C GLN A 5 -26.57 -44.42 5.79
N ARG A 6 -26.83 -44.56 7.11
CA ARG A 6 -26.67 -43.47 8.08
C ARG A 6 -25.23 -42.92 8.15
N ILE A 7 -24.24 -43.80 8.09
CA ILE A 7 -22.81 -43.41 8.12
C ILE A 7 -22.44 -42.66 6.84
N ILE A 8 -22.90 -43.13 5.68
CA ILE A 8 -22.66 -42.46 4.39
C ILE A 8 -23.34 -41.08 4.37
N TYR A 9 -24.59 -40.98 4.83
CA TYR A 9 -25.29 -39.70 4.93
C TYR A 9 -24.59 -38.71 5.88
N PHE A 10 -24.04 -39.19 7.00
CA PHE A 10 -23.29 -38.34 7.92
C PHE A 10 -21.99 -37.78 7.28
N PHE A 11 -21.26 -38.60 6.52
CA PHE A 11 -20.08 -38.14 5.78
C PHE A 11 -20.44 -37.13 4.68
N LEU A 12 -21.53 -37.37 3.94
CA LEU A 12 -22.05 -36.44 2.93
C LEU A 12 -22.47 -35.11 3.57
N GLU A 13 -23.16 -35.13 4.71
CA GLU A 13 -23.56 -33.92 5.43
C GLU A 13 -22.35 -33.11 5.93
N GLN A 14 -21.28 -33.79 6.35
CA GLN A 14 -20.04 -33.12 6.73
C GLN A 14 -19.27 -32.55 5.53
N GLN A 15 -19.27 -33.25 4.40
CA GLN A 15 -18.73 -32.72 3.15
C GLN A 15 -19.54 -31.50 2.69
N GLU A 16 -20.86 -31.54 2.76
CA GLU A 16 -21.75 -30.43 2.43
C GLU A 16 -21.55 -29.23 3.36
N LYS A 17 -21.40 -29.45 4.67
CA LYS A 17 -21.05 -28.39 5.64
C LYS A 17 -19.68 -27.76 5.34
N THR A 18 -18.73 -28.55 4.85
CA THR A 18 -17.40 -28.07 4.48
C THR A 18 -17.43 -27.30 3.16
N LEU A 19 -18.14 -27.82 2.15
CA LEU A 19 -18.33 -27.17 0.85
C LEU A 19 -19.10 -25.86 1.00
N SER A 20 -20.21 -25.85 1.75
CA SER A 20 -21.01 -24.64 2.00
C SER A 20 -20.21 -23.57 2.75
N LYS A 21 -19.35 -23.94 3.72
CA LYS A 21 -18.43 -23.00 4.36
C LYS A 21 -17.40 -22.40 3.40
N LYS A 22 -16.84 -23.22 2.49
CA LYS A 22 -15.93 -22.73 1.43
C LYS A 22 -16.67 -21.82 0.45
N LEU A 23 -17.85 -22.23 -0.01
CA LEU A 23 -18.69 -21.49 -0.95
C LEU A 23 -19.12 -20.14 -0.36
N ARG A 24 -19.52 -20.09 0.92
CA ARG A 24 -19.90 -18.86 1.61
C ARG A 24 -18.83 -17.76 1.56
N LYS A 25 -17.54 -18.12 1.54
CA LYS A 25 -16.45 -17.13 1.37
C LYS A 25 -16.46 -16.49 -0.02
N HIS A 26 -16.83 -17.24 -1.05
CA HIS A 26 -16.92 -16.77 -2.45
C HIS A 26 -18.30 -16.21 -2.83
N LEU A 27 -19.32 -16.40 -1.99
CA LEU A 27 -20.69 -15.91 -2.20
C LEU A 27 -20.93 -14.48 -1.67
N LYS A 28 -19.91 -13.80 -1.14
CA LYS A 28 -20.04 -12.39 -0.78
C LYS A 28 -20.34 -11.56 -2.04
N VAL A 29 -21.53 -10.98 -2.06
CA VAL A 29 -22.02 -10.10 -3.13
C VAL A 29 -21.70 -8.62 -2.89
N SER A 30 -21.01 -8.29 -1.80
CA SER A 30 -20.58 -6.92 -1.53
C SER A 30 -19.32 -6.89 -0.68
N SER A 31 -18.46 -5.92 -0.97
CA SER A 31 -17.28 -5.54 -0.19
C SER A 31 -17.40 -4.07 0.19
N SER A 32 -16.96 -3.72 1.39
CA SER A 32 -16.92 -2.33 1.88
C SER A 32 -15.58 -2.10 2.56
N ASN A 33 -14.97 -0.95 2.28
CA ASN A 33 -13.79 -0.45 2.98
C ASN A 33 -14.07 0.93 3.58
N SER A 34 -13.02 1.64 4.01
CA SER A 34 -13.13 2.90 4.74
C SER A 34 -13.90 3.99 3.98
N THR A 35 -13.75 4.06 2.65
CA THR A 35 -14.28 5.16 1.84
C THR A 35 -15.01 4.71 0.58
N SER A 36 -15.17 3.40 0.37
CA SER A 36 -15.86 2.86 -0.80
C SER A 36 -16.61 1.57 -0.53
N LYS A 37 -17.60 1.30 -1.39
CA LYS A 37 -18.42 0.09 -1.34
C LYS A 37 -18.61 -0.48 -2.73
N THR A 38 -18.28 -1.76 -2.90
CA THR A 38 -18.50 -2.51 -4.14
C THR A 38 -19.61 -3.53 -3.94
N VAL A 39 -20.57 -3.57 -4.86
CA VAL A 39 -21.71 -4.49 -4.85
C VAL A 39 -21.75 -5.23 -6.19
N LEU A 40 -21.83 -6.55 -6.13
CA LEU A 40 -22.00 -7.47 -7.25
C LEU A 40 -23.47 -7.95 -7.27
N SER A 41 -24.21 -7.62 -8.33
CA SER A 41 -25.57 -8.10 -8.52
C SER A 41 -25.79 -8.54 -9.96
N LYS A 42 -26.15 -9.82 -10.17
CA LYS A 42 -26.57 -10.42 -11.45
C LYS A 42 -25.89 -9.83 -12.70
N GLY A 43 -24.56 -9.91 -12.75
CA GLY A 43 -23.75 -9.46 -13.90
C GLY A 43 -23.35 -7.98 -13.91
N VAL A 44 -23.78 -7.20 -12.92
CA VAL A 44 -23.44 -5.79 -12.74
C VAL A 44 -22.56 -5.62 -11.51
N THR A 45 -21.43 -4.94 -11.69
CA THR A 45 -20.56 -4.47 -10.61
C THR A 45 -20.79 -2.97 -10.41
N MET A 46 -21.25 -2.60 -9.22
CA MET A 46 -21.42 -1.19 -8.82
C MET A 46 -20.40 -0.84 -7.74
N THR A 47 -19.60 0.20 -7.96
CA THR A 47 -18.63 0.72 -6.98
C THR A 47 -18.97 2.16 -6.63
N LEU A 48 -19.24 2.42 -5.36
CA LEU A 48 -19.44 3.74 -4.80
C LEU A 48 -18.11 4.23 -4.22
N SER A 49 -17.43 5.16 -4.90
CA SER A 49 -16.06 5.60 -4.56
C SER A 49 -15.87 7.12 -4.54
N ALA A 50 -16.95 7.91 -4.49
CA ALA A 50 -16.88 9.37 -4.57
C ALA A 50 -15.97 10.01 -3.50
N GLU A 51 -16.01 9.50 -2.26
CA GLU A 51 -15.12 9.95 -1.19
C GLU A 51 -13.67 9.58 -1.45
N THR A 52 -13.41 8.36 -1.93
CA THR A 52 -12.07 7.92 -2.33
C THR A 52 -11.49 8.82 -3.41
N GLU A 53 -12.23 9.13 -4.48
CA GLU A 53 -11.73 9.99 -5.56
C GLU A 53 -11.42 11.41 -5.07
N LYS A 54 -12.31 12.00 -4.26
CA LYS A 54 -12.05 13.29 -3.63
C LYS A 54 -10.78 13.27 -2.78
N ASN A 55 -10.59 12.21 -1.98
CA ASN A 55 -9.41 12.08 -1.13
C ASN A 55 -8.13 11.88 -1.96
N LYS A 56 -8.18 11.19 -3.11
CA LYS A 56 -7.03 11.08 -4.02
C LYS A 56 -6.62 12.43 -4.61
N GLU A 57 -7.59 13.25 -5.03
CA GLU A 57 -7.31 14.59 -5.54
C GLU A 57 -6.65 15.46 -4.47
N LEU A 58 -7.17 15.43 -3.25
CA LEU A 58 -6.60 16.13 -2.10
C LEU A 58 -5.19 15.65 -1.78
N VAL A 59 -4.95 14.33 -1.79
CA VAL A 59 -3.62 13.74 -1.60
C VAL A 59 -2.66 14.24 -2.68
N LYS A 60 -3.04 14.18 -3.96
CA LYS A 60 -2.18 14.63 -5.07
C LYS A 60 -1.83 16.12 -4.94
N GLN A 61 -2.79 16.97 -4.61
CA GLN A 61 -2.57 18.41 -4.43
C GLN A 61 -1.67 18.69 -3.23
N ASN A 62 -2.03 18.18 -2.05
CA ASN A 62 -1.29 18.44 -0.81
C ASN A 62 0.14 17.87 -0.86
N VAL A 63 0.33 16.68 -1.44
CA VAL A 63 1.68 16.12 -1.62
C VAL A 63 2.50 16.97 -2.59
N SER A 64 1.90 17.47 -3.68
CA SER A 64 2.58 18.40 -4.60
C SER A 64 3.05 19.66 -3.89
N ASP A 65 2.18 20.27 -3.08
CA ASP A 65 2.50 21.50 -2.36
C ASP A 65 3.59 21.27 -1.30
N ILE A 66 3.51 20.17 -0.54
CA ILE A 66 4.51 19.82 0.47
C ILE A 66 5.86 19.53 -0.20
N VAL A 67 5.91 18.71 -1.25
CA VAL A 67 7.16 18.34 -1.93
C VAL A 67 7.82 19.57 -2.57
N LYS A 68 7.03 20.46 -3.18
CA LYS A 68 7.51 21.76 -3.69
C LYS A 68 8.07 22.63 -2.58
N SER A 69 7.34 22.80 -1.47
CA SER A 69 7.81 23.60 -0.32
C SER A 69 9.11 23.07 0.28
N CYS A 70 9.31 21.76 0.22
CA CYS A 70 10.49 21.07 0.71
C CYS A 70 11.62 20.97 -0.32
N ASN A 71 11.47 21.56 -1.52
CA ASN A 71 12.42 21.50 -2.64
C ASN A 71 12.86 20.06 -2.97
N ASN A 72 11.96 19.08 -2.83
CA ASN A 72 12.27 17.67 -3.04
C ASN A 72 13.47 17.15 -2.21
N VAL A 73 13.69 17.70 -1.01
CA VAL A 73 14.76 17.24 -0.10
C VAL A 73 14.24 16.13 0.81
N PRO A 74 14.76 14.88 0.71
CA PRO A 74 14.26 13.74 1.47
C PRO A 74 14.24 13.94 2.98
N VAL A 75 15.27 14.60 3.52
CA VAL A 75 15.39 14.85 4.97
C VAL A 75 14.26 15.74 5.48
N LYS A 76 13.82 16.73 4.69
CA LYS A 76 12.72 17.62 5.08
C LYS A 76 11.37 16.89 5.05
N LEU A 77 11.18 16.00 4.07
CA LEU A 77 9.97 15.16 3.99
C LEU A 77 9.89 14.23 5.20
N LEU A 78 11.01 13.61 5.62
CA LEU A 78 11.05 12.78 6.82
C LEU A 78 10.78 13.58 8.10
N ALA A 79 11.34 14.78 8.23
CA ALA A 79 11.05 15.65 9.37
C ALA A 79 9.55 16.03 9.44
N PHE A 80 8.91 16.23 8.28
CA PHE A 80 7.46 16.46 8.22
C PHE A 80 6.68 15.25 8.73
N VAL A 81 7.07 14.04 8.31
CA VAL A 81 6.48 12.77 8.78
C VAL A 81 6.61 12.62 10.30
N GLU A 82 7.79 12.91 10.86
CA GLU A 82 8.03 12.88 12.32
C GLU A 82 7.16 13.91 13.05
N SER A 83 7.03 15.12 12.50
CA SER A 83 6.19 16.18 13.10
C SER A 83 4.71 15.81 13.18
N LYS A 84 4.25 14.89 12.33
CA LYS A 84 2.88 14.34 12.34
C LYS A 84 2.75 13.09 13.20
N GLY A 85 3.79 12.73 13.95
CA GLY A 85 3.77 11.63 14.93
C GLY A 85 4.05 10.25 14.35
N THR A 86 4.50 10.16 13.09
CA THR A 86 4.96 8.89 12.51
C THR A 86 6.45 8.71 12.80
N LYS A 87 6.81 7.56 13.38
CA LYS A 87 8.19 7.28 13.77
C LYS A 87 9.07 7.03 12.55
N VAL A 88 10.24 7.67 12.49
CA VAL A 88 11.29 7.40 11.50
C VAL A 88 12.46 6.74 12.24
N VAL A 89 12.88 5.56 11.79
CA VAL A 89 13.97 4.78 12.39
C VAL A 89 15.03 4.55 11.33
N LYS A 90 16.26 4.96 11.64
CA LYS A 90 17.42 4.69 10.79
C LYS A 90 18.25 3.55 11.38
N LEU A 91 18.52 2.52 10.59
CA LEU A 91 19.24 1.31 11.00
C LEU A 91 20.29 0.94 9.95
N ASP A 92 21.52 0.61 10.36
CA ASP A 92 22.61 0.34 9.40
C ASP A 92 22.37 -0.90 8.51
N ASN A 93 21.58 -1.89 8.98
CA ASN A 93 21.20 -3.09 8.23
C ASN A 93 19.67 -3.16 8.00
N ALA A 94 19.05 -2.02 7.67
CA ALA A 94 17.60 -1.93 7.48
C ALA A 94 17.09 -2.94 6.43
N ASP A 95 17.82 -3.10 5.32
CA ASP A 95 17.55 -4.07 4.26
C ASP A 95 17.40 -5.51 4.78
N LYS A 96 18.36 -5.98 5.59
CA LYS A 96 18.36 -7.35 6.13
C LYS A 96 17.25 -7.58 7.14
N ILE A 97 16.99 -6.57 7.96
CA ILE A 97 15.92 -6.61 8.97
C ILE A 97 14.56 -6.72 8.29
N LEU A 98 14.33 -5.89 7.26
CA LEU A 98 13.07 -5.84 6.55
C LEU A 98 12.88 -7.07 5.65
N ALA A 99 13.97 -7.64 5.09
CA ALA A 99 13.92 -8.88 4.31
C ALA A 99 13.32 -10.07 5.08
N VAL A 100 13.49 -10.15 6.41
CA VAL A 100 12.91 -11.22 7.24
C VAL A 100 11.38 -11.22 7.17
N ILE A 101 10.77 -10.03 7.11
CA ILE A 101 9.32 -9.84 7.01
C ILE A 101 8.87 -9.55 5.56
N LYS A 102 9.78 -9.72 4.59
CA LYS A 102 9.59 -9.42 3.17
C LYS A 102 9.11 -7.98 2.93
N GLU A 103 9.57 -7.04 3.73
CA GLU A 103 9.37 -5.61 3.53
C GLU A 103 10.57 -4.99 2.83
N GLU A 104 10.34 -3.87 2.16
CA GLU A 104 11.39 -3.01 1.62
C GLU A 104 11.62 -1.80 2.51
N GLU A 105 12.74 -1.11 2.33
CA GLU A 105 13.00 0.16 3.00
C GLU A 105 11.91 1.20 2.70
N GLY A 106 11.78 2.23 3.54
CA GLY A 106 10.78 3.27 3.39
C GLY A 106 9.58 3.07 4.32
N LEU A 107 8.37 3.27 3.80
CA LEU A 107 7.14 3.21 4.61
C LEU A 107 6.76 1.75 4.88
N VAL A 108 6.87 1.35 6.14
CA VAL A 108 6.32 0.09 6.63
C VAL A 108 4.92 0.38 7.17
N THR A 109 3.91 -0.23 6.54
CA THR A 109 2.50 -0.11 6.96
C THR A 109 2.24 -0.89 8.25
N GLY A 110 1.04 -0.75 8.83
CA GLY A 110 0.69 -1.45 10.06
C GLY A 110 0.77 -2.98 9.89
N LEU A 111 1.59 -3.63 10.72
CA LEU A 111 1.75 -5.09 10.73
C LEU A 111 0.95 -5.71 11.88
N GLU A 112 0.58 -6.97 11.72
CA GLU A 112 -0.04 -7.78 12.77
C GLU A 112 0.71 -9.12 12.98
N GLY A 113 0.65 -9.65 14.20
CA GLY A 113 1.21 -10.96 14.56
C GLY A 113 2.71 -10.93 14.88
N LEU A 114 3.43 -11.99 14.47
CA LEU A 114 4.85 -12.15 14.76
C LEU A 114 5.71 -11.13 14.02
N GLU A 115 5.31 -10.74 12.81
CA GLU A 115 5.98 -9.69 12.01
C GLU A 115 5.95 -8.35 12.76
N ALA A 116 4.80 -8.02 13.37
CA ALA A 116 4.63 -6.83 14.20
C ALA A 116 5.47 -6.89 15.49
N LEU A 117 5.51 -8.04 16.14
CA LEU A 117 6.32 -8.23 17.34
C LEU A 117 7.81 -8.03 17.04
N TYR A 118 8.30 -8.65 15.96
CA TYR A 118 9.67 -8.53 15.49
C TYR A 118 10.05 -7.07 15.21
N ILE A 119 9.23 -6.35 14.43
CA ILE A 119 9.53 -4.96 14.09
C ILE A 119 9.46 -4.04 15.31
N ASN A 120 8.51 -4.26 16.21
CA ASN A 120 8.36 -3.43 17.40
C ASN A 120 9.54 -3.60 18.36
N ILE A 121 10.11 -4.80 18.49
CA ILE A 121 11.31 -5.06 19.29
C ILE A 121 12.50 -4.32 18.69
N ILE A 122 12.75 -4.50 17.39
CA ILE A 122 13.92 -3.91 16.72
C ILE A 122 13.86 -2.40 16.70
N THR A 123 12.68 -1.83 16.53
CA THR A 123 12.48 -0.38 16.49
C THR A 123 12.35 0.25 17.88
N GLY A 124 12.38 -0.53 18.97
CA GLY A 124 12.18 -0.03 20.32
C GLY A 124 10.77 0.55 20.55
N SER A 125 9.77 0.01 19.86
CA SER A 125 8.35 0.42 19.96
C SER A 125 7.57 -0.42 21.00
N GLY A 126 8.24 -1.37 21.66
CA GLY A 126 7.72 -2.19 22.76
C GLY A 126 7.33 -3.62 22.35
N PHE A 127 6.72 -4.36 23.27
CA PHE A 127 6.21 -5.71 23.01
C PHE A 127 4.73 -5.66 22.65
N SER A 128 4.43 -5.66 21.36
CA SER A 128 3.06 -5.66 20.84
C SER A 128 2.95 -6.52 19.59
N ILE A 129 1.84 -7.25 19.47
CA ILE A 129 1.45 -8.02 18.28
C ILE A 129 0.81 -7.14 17.18
N LYS A 130 0.80 -5.82 17.36
CA LYS A 130 0.40 -4.83 16.36
C LYS A 130 1.44 -3.73 16.27
N SER A 131 1.86 -3.37 15.07
CA SER A 131 2.77 -2.25 14.84
C SER A 131 2.02 -1.06 14.24
N LYS A 132 2.45 0.15 14.62
CA LYS A 132 1.99 1.37 13.95
C LYS A 132 2.80 1.58 12.67
N PRO A 133 2.23 2.26 11.65
CA PRO A 133 2.99 2.66 10.48
C PRO A 133 4.23 3.48 10.88
N MET A 134 5.36 3.19 10.24
CA MET A 134 6.64 3.85 10.52
C MET A 134 7.55 3.82 9.29
N PHE A 135 8.52 4.70 9.25
CA PHE A 135 9.58 4.66 8.24
C PHE A 135 10.78 3.92 8.79
N ILE A 136 11.28 2.94 8.04
CA ILE A 136 12.49 2.18 8.37
C ILE A 136 13.42 2.25 7.17
N MET A 137 14.63 2.78 7.36
CA MET A 137 15.56 3.05 6.27
C MET A 137 16.99 3.00 6.73
N ARG A 138 17.92 2.75 5.80
CA ARG A 138 19.34 2.73 6.12
C ARG A 138 19.91 4.11 6.42
N ASN A 139 21.03 4.16 7.14
CA ASN A 139 21.87 5.35 7.19
C ASN A 139 22.58 5.53 5.85
N GLY A 140 21.99 6.32 4.95
CA GLY A 140 22.55 6.55 3.63
C GLY A 140 21.87 7.70 2.88
N ALA A 141 22.38 7.98 1.69
CA ALA A 141 21.73 8.88 0.76
C ALA A 141 20.41 8.26 0.28
N ILE A 142 19.32 9.02 0.39
CA ILE A 142 17.99 8.59 -0.03
C ILE A 142 17.74 9.22 -1.40
N ASP A 143 17.35 8.39 -2.37
CA ASP A 143 16.94 8.91 -3.67
C ASP A 143 15.69 9.81 -3.51
N PRO A 144 15.70 11.05 -4.05
CA PRO A 144 14.59 11.97 -3.92
C PRO A 144 13.26 11.46 -4.46
N TYR A 145 13.26 10.79 -5.61
CA TYR A 145 12.04 10.31 -6.24
C TYR A 145 11.48 9.08 -5.53
N TYR A 146 12.37 8.21 -5.04
CA TYR A 146 12.00 7.14 -4.13
C TYR A 146 11.37 7.68 -2.84
N MET A 147 11.94 8.73 -2.24
CA MET A 147 11.36 9.34 -1.05
C MET A 147 9.99 9.97 -1.34
N VAL A 148 9.82 10.61 -2.50
CA VAL A 148 8.52 11.16 -2.93
C VAL A 148 7.49 10.04 -3.10
N HIS A 149 7.86 8.92 -3.70
CA HIS A 149 7.01 7.74 -3.81
C HIS A 149 6.55 7.25 -2.42
N GLN A 150 7.48 7.06 -1.49
CA GLN A 150 7.16 6.62 -0.12
C GLN A 150 6.35 7.65 0.66
N PHE A 151 6.64 8.94 0.46
CA PHE A 151 5.91 10.04 1.10
C PHE A 151 4.46 10.13 0.60
N TYR A 152 4.22 9.94 -0.70
CA TYR A 152 2.88 9.88 -1.26
C TYR A 152 2.07 8.75 -0.61
N LYS A 153 2.64 7.54 -0.53
CA LYS A 153 2.00 6.39 0.13
C LYS A 153 1.68 6.70 1.60
N TRP A 154 2.59 7.36 2.31
CA TRP A 154 2.37 7.73 3.71
C TRP A 154 1.24 8.76 3.86
N TYR A 155 1.20 9.78 3.01
CA TYR A 155 0.17 10.81 3.07
C TYR A 155 -1.20 10.23 2.69
N ALA A 156 -1.24 9.33 1.70
CA ALA A 156 -2.44 8.58 1.34
C ALA A 156 -2.97 7.73 2.50
N LEU A 157 -2.09 7.03 3.22
CA LEU A 157 -2.43 6.31 4.45
C LEU A 157 -2.96 7.25 5.53
N HIS A 158 -2.31 8.39 5.75
CA HIS A 158 -2.73 9.38 6.76
C HIS A 158 -4.09 10.00 6.42
N MET A 159 -4.43 10.16 5.15
CA MET A 159 -5.73 10.62 4.67
C MET A 159 -6.82 9.53 4.67
N GLY A 160 -6.50 8.32 5.14
CA GLY A 160 -7.47 7.24 5.28
C GLY A 160 -7.86 6.55 3.96
N LEU A 161 -7.04 6.71 2.91
CA LEU A 161 -7.27 5.98 1.67
C LEU A 161 -7.17 4.46 1.91
N PRO A 162 -8.02 3.66 1.25
CA PRO A 162 -7.99 2.23 1.40
C PRO A 162 -6.81 1.61 0.62
N GLY A 163 -6.49 0.36 0.95
CA GLY A 163 -5.38 -0.41 0.37
C GLY A 163 -4.14 -0.50 1.26
N PHE A 164 -4.10 0.17 2.41
CA PHE A 164 -2.97 0.12 3.36
C PHE A 164 -3.21 -0.77 4.60
N ASP A 165 -4.32 -1.50 4.64
CA ASP A 165 -4.54 -2.48 5.69
C ASP A 165 -3.59 -3.67 5.56
N PHE A 166 -3.35 -4.36 6.67
CA PHE A 166 -2.39 -5.45 6.77
C PHE A 166 -2.62 -6.55 5.73
N MET A 167 -3.88 -6.95 5.50
CA MET A 167 -4.19 -8.04 4.59
C MET A 167 -3.98 -7.63 3.12
N SER A 168 -4.42 -6.43 2.75
CA SER A 168 -4.20 -5.88 1.40
C SER A 168 -2.71 -5.75 1.07
N GLN A 169 -1.91 -5.21 2.00
CA GLN A 169 -0.47 -5.06 1.83
C GLN A 169 0.26 -6.41 1.79
N LYS A 170 -0.16 -7.37 2.63
CA LYS A 170 0.37 -8.74 2.59
C LYS A 170 0.10 -9.44 1.27
N LEU A 171 -1.13 -9.32 0.75
CA LEU A 171 -1.50 -9.87 -0.56
C LEU A 171 -0.76 -9.17 -1.69
N PHE A 172 -0.58 -7.85 -1.61
CA PHE A 172 0.18 -7.09 -2.60
C PHE A 172 1.63 -7.60 -2.68
N LYS A 173 2.33 -7.71 -1.55
CA LYS A 173 3.69 -8.26 -1.48
C LYS A 173 3.77 -9.69 -2.01
N LEU A 174 2.79 -10.53 -1.69
CA LEU A 174 2.74 -11.90 -2.21
C LEU A 174 2.52 -11.93 -3.72
N SER A 175 1.68 -11.04 -4.25
CA SER A 175 1.40 -10.95 -5.68
C SER A 175 2.62 -10.56 -6.51
N LEU A 176 3.49 -9.68 -5.99
CA LEU A 176 4.75 -9.29 -6.64
C LEU A 176 5.74 -10.45 -6.79
N ASN A 177 5.62 -11.48 -5.95
CA ASN A 177 6.56 -12.61 -5.87
C ASN A 177 5.93 -13.95 -6.33
N SER A 178 4.76 -13.92 -6.98
CA SER A 178 4.02 -15.12 -7.35
C SER A 178 3.68 -15.20 -8.83
N ASP A 179 3.56 -16.42 -9.37
CA ASP A 179 3.13 -16.68 -10.76
C ASP A 179 1.59 -16.54 -10.95
N GLY A 180 0.91 -15.80 -10.08
CA GLY A 180 -0.54 -15.53 -10.17
C GLY A 180 -1.47 -16.63 -9.64
N SER A 181 -0.94 -17.76 -9.17
CA SER A 181 -1.73 -18.85 -8.57
C SER A 181 -2.53 -18.41 -7.33
N ILE A 182 -2.06 -17.39 -6.61
CA ILE A 182 -2.69 -16.80 -5.42
C ILE A 182 -4.07 -16.21 -5.74
N PHE A 183 -4.26 -15.65 -6.95
CA PHE A 183 -5.49 -14.92 -7.29
C PHE A 183 -6.73 -15.82 -7.33
N SER A 184 -6.53 -17.12 -7.60
CA SER A 184 -7.62 -18.11 -7.70
C SER A 184 -8.38 -18.35 -6.40
N ASN A 185 -7.75 -18.07 -5.25
CA ASN A 185 -8.31 -18.37 -3.93
C ASN A 185 -8.81 -17.13 -3.18
N LEU A 186 -8.68 -15.93 -3.76
CA LEU A 186 -9.08 -14.70 -3.09
C LEU A 186 -10.61 -14.58 -3.04
N ASN A 187 -11.12 -14.10 -1.91
CA ASN A 187 -12.52 -13.67 -1.81
C ASN A 187 -12.69 -12.22 -2.30
N LEU A 188 -13.94 -11.74 -2.40
CA LEU A 188 -14.22 -10.41 -2.92
C LEU A 188 -13.56 -9.28 -2.12
N ASP A 189 -13.50 -9.37 -0.80
CA ASP A 189 -12.89 -8.35 0.05
C ASP A 189 -11.37 -8.31 -0.18
N GLU A 190 -10.74 -9.49 -0.24
CA GLU A 190 -9.31 -9.66 -0.51
C GLU A 190 -8.92 -9.15 -1.91
N MET A 191 -9.74 -9.45 -2.94
CA MET A 191 -9.54 -8.92 -4.29
C MET A 191 -9.69 -7.39 -4.34
N THR A 192 -10.69 -6.85 -3.63
CA THR A 192 -10.93 -5.41 -3.58
C THR A 192 -9.75 -4.71 -2.90
N GLY A 193 -9.33 -5.18 -1.72
CA GLY A 193 -8.21 -4.62 -0.99
C GLY A 193 -6.88 -4.71 -1.75
N LEU A 194 -6.61 -5.84 -2.41
CA LEU A 194 -5.45 -5.99 -3.29
C LEU A 194 -5.47 -5.00 -4.47
N ARG A 195 -6.62 -4.84 -5.13
CA ARG A 195 -6.78 -3.86 -6.21
C ARG A 195 -6.49 -2.44 -5.72
N GLU A 196 -6.91 -2.10 -4.51
CA GLU A 196 -6.65 -0.79 -3.92
C GLU A 196 -5.18 -0.60 -3.56
N ALA A 197 -4.53 -1.61 -2.99
CA ALA A 197 -3.09 -1.58 -2.72
C ALA A 197 -2.28 -1.33 -3.99
N ILE A 198 -2.60 -2.04 -5.08
CA ILE A 198 -1.99 -1.86 -6.41
C ILE A 198 -2.26 -0.43 -6.94
N ALA A 199 -3.49 0.06 -6.80
CA ALA A 199 -3.85 1.39 -7.26
C ALA A 199 -3.06 2.49 -6.52
N ARG A 200 -2.91 2.37 -5.19
CA ARG A 200 -2.12 3.32 -4.39
C ARG A 200 -0.64 3.32 -4.79
N ASP A 201 -0.07 2.16 -5.04
CA ASP A 201 1.33 2.03 -5.46
C ASP A 201 1.57 2.61 -6.86
N ARG A 202 0.63 2.34 -7.78
CA ARG A 202 0.62 2.94 -9.12
C ARG A 202 0.50 4.47 -9.06
N GLU A 203 -0.43 5.00 -8.26
CA GLU A 203 -0.61 6.45 -8.09
C GLU A 203 0.66 7.12 -7.55
N ALA A 204 1.31 6.51 -6.56
CA ALA A 204 2.58 7.00 -6.03
C ALA A 204 3.70 6.98 -7.08
N THR A 205 3.77 5.92 -7.89
CA THR A 205 4.78 5.76 -8.97
C THR A 205 4.56 6.79 -10.07
N GLU A 206 3.31 6.96 -10.53
CA GLU A 206 2.94 7.96 -11.53
C GLU A 206 3.28 9.37 -11.03
N PHE A 207 3.00 9.68 -9.77
CA PHE A 207 3.33 10.98 -9.18
C PHE A 207 4.84 11.25 -9.14
N ALA A 208 5.65 10.29 -8.68
CA ALA A 208 7.10 10.44 -8.64
C ALA A 208 7.69 10.62 -10.06
N LEU A 209 7.15 9.90 -11.04
CA LEU A 209 7.57 9.96 -12.43
C LEU A 209 7.15 11.28 -13.11
N GLU A 210 5.95 11.80 -12.83
CA GLU A 210 5.52 13.14 -13.26
C GLU A 210 6.47 14.22 -12.71
N LEU A 211 6.87 14.10 -11.45
CA LEU A 211 7.78 15.04 -10.80
C LEU A 211 9.19 14.99 -11.43
N ALA A 212 9.71 13.78 -11.69
CA ALA A 212 10.99 13.60 -12.38
C ALA A 212 10.99 14.24 -13.77
N LYS A 213 9.94 13.96 -14.57
CA LYS A 213 9.76 14.56 -15.90
C LYS A 213 9.66 16.07 -15.86
N ALA A 214 8.96 16.65 -14.88
CA ALA A 214 8.85 18.09 -14.72
C ALA A 214 10.21 18.74 -14.41
N GLN A 215 11.04 18.08 -13.60
CA GLN A 215 12.37 18.57 -13.25
C GLN A 215 13.35 18.48 -14.43
N GLU A 216 13.33 17.38 -15.19
CA GLU A 216 14.13 17.21 -16.41
C GLU A 216 13.69 18.17 -17.52
N GLY A 217 12.38 18.30 -17.76
CA GLY A 217 11.82 19.25 -18.71
C GLY A 217 12.17 20.69 -18.37
N GLY A 218 12.09 21.05 -17.08
CA GLY A 218 12.51 22.36 -16.59
C GLY A 218 13.99 22.65 -16.82
N LYS A 219 14.88 21.66 -16.58
CA LYS A 219 16.31 21.79 -16.90
C LYS A 219 16.53 22.01 -18.39
N ASN A 220 15.88 21.22 -19.25
CA ASN A 220 16.01 21.37 -20.71
C ASN A 220 15.55 22.75 -21.21
N VAL A 221 14.50 23.33 -20.61
CA VAL A 221 14.05 24.69 -20.95
C VAL A 221 15.06 25.75 -20.47
N ILE A 222 15.60 25.61 -19.26
CA ILE A 222 16.63 26.52 -18.73
C ILE A 222 17.92 26.42 -19.54
N ASP A 223 18.32 25.21 -19.95
CA ASP A 223 19.53 24.98 -20.75
C ASP A 223 19.36 25.53 -22.16
N LYS A 224 18.16 25.41 -22.76
CA LYS A 224 17.84 26.13 -24.00
C LYS A 224 17.89 27.64 -23.82
N LEU A 225 17.32 28.19 -22.76
CA LEU A 225 17.39 29.64 -22.47
C LEU A 225 18.82 30.12 -22.21
N LYS A 226 19.71 29.30 -21.64
CA LYS A 226 21.12 29.66 -21.44
C LYS A 226 21.94 29.56 -22.72
N ASN A 227 21.65 28.58 -23.58
CA ASN A 227 22.39 28.33 -24.82
C ASN A 227 21.87 29.17 -26.01
N GLU A 228 20.58 29.51 -26.03
CA GLU A 228 19.96 30.38 -27.05
C GLU A 228 19.83 31.83 -26.57
N GLY A 229 19.93 32.08 -25.25
CA GLY A 229 19.86 33.40 -24.63
C GLY A 229 21.20 34.14 -24.51
N SER A 230 22.29 33.63 -25.09
CA SER A 230 23.37 34.51 -25.55
C SER A 230 22.87 35.31 -26.75
N ALA A 231 21.98 36.27 -26.46
CA ALA A 231 21.76 37.39 -27.34
C ALA A 231 23.12 38.08 -27.48
N ASN A 232 23.77 37.86 -28.63
CA ASN A 232 24.74 38.81 -29.16
C ASN A 232 24.02 40.16 -29.23
N ILE A 233 24.33 41.04 -28.27
CA ILE A 233 24.28 42.49 -28.48
C ILE A 233 25.61 42.88 -29.12
#